data_AF-C4TDU7-F1
#
_entry.id   AF-C4TDU7-F1
#
_cell.length_a   1.000
_cell.length_b   1.000
_cell.length_c   1.000
_cell.angle_alpha   90.00
_cell.angle_beta   90.00
_cell.angle_gamma   90.00
#
_symmetry.space_group_name_H-M   'P 1'
#
loop_
_entity.id
_entity.type
_entity.pdbx_description
1 polymer ?
#
loop_
_entity_poly.entity_id
_entity_poly.type
_entity_poly.pdbx_seq_one_letter_code
_entity_poly.pdbx_strand_id
1 'polypeptide(L)'
;VAMTVGALANLIAWHTATIGSTPGTSVAQFTAISFDVSAQEILETLGTGKRLVVPDTDVRRDPTRFVQWLDEHRIEELYAPNVMVQAVCEAALEQGRTLPHLRHIAQAGEALQLSPATKEFFAGRPERVLHNHYGPAETHVITTYSLPGEVSDWGTTAPIGGPLWNTRVFVLDDALAPVPAGVTGELYLAGTALARGYWDRPGLTAERFVANPYGGPGERMYRTGDLVRWNTAGELEYIGRADN
;
A
#
# COMPACT_ATOMS: atom_id res chain seq x y z
N VAL A 1 -4.99 7.98 15.05
CA VAL A 1 -4.02 8.93 14.45
C VAL A 1 -4.77 10.14 13.91
N ALA A 2 -4.26 11.36 14.09
CA ALA A 2 -4.88 12.58 13.55
C ALA A 2 -4.31 12.91 12.16
N MET A 3 -4.88 12.29 11.12
CA MET A 3 -4.45 12.47 9.73
C MET A 3 -4.91 13.81 9.14
N THR A 4 -4.13 14.34 8.19
CA THR A 4 -4.51 15.54 7.43
C THR A 4 -5.13 15.14 6.09
N VAL A 5 -6.01 16.00 5.55
CA VAL A 5 -6.51 15.81 4.17
C VAL A 5 -5.37 15.90 3.14
N GLY A 6 -4.31 16.66 3.44
CA GLY A 6 -3.16 16.83 2.55
C GLY A 6 -2.42 15.53 2.24
N ALA A 7 -2.26 14.64 3.23
CA ALA A 7 -1.63 13.34 3.02
C ALA A 7 -2.39 12.50 1.98
N LEU A 8 -3.71 12.43 2.13
CA LEU A 8 -4.55 11.65 1.22
C LEU A 8 -4.70 12.33 -0.15
N ALA A 9 -4.81 13.66 -0.19
CA ALA A 9 -4.83 14.40 -1.45
C ALA A 9 -3.55 14.19 -2.26
N ASN A 10 -2.39 14.15 -1.59
CA ASN A 10 -1.10 13.84 -2.21
C ASN A 10 -1.08 12.43 -2.81
N LEU A 11 -1.55 11.43 -2.06
CA LEU A 11 -1.68 10.06 -2.55
C LEU A 11 -2.60 9.96 -3.77
N ILE A 12 -3.80 10.55 -3.69
CA ILE A 12 -4.78 10.52 -4.80
C ILE A 12 -4.21 11.19 -6.05
N ALA A 13 -3.52 12.34 -5.90
CA ALA A 13 -2.87 13.02 -7.00
C ALA A 13 -1.76 12.17 -7.62
N TRP A 14 -0.91 11.55 -6.80
CA TRP A 14 0.12 10.63 -7.25
C TRP A 14 -0.47 9.42 -7.98
N HIS A 15 -1.50 8.79 -7.42
CA HIS A 15 -2.14 7.61 -8.00
C HIS A 15 -2.75 7.92 -9.37
N THR A 16 -3.50 9.02 -9.45
CA THR A 16 -4.12 9.51 -10.68
C THR A 16 -3.10 9.73 -11.80
N ALA A 17 -1.93 10.27 -11.47
CA ALA A 17 -0.90 10.58 -12.46
C ALA A 17 0.00 9.37 -12.82
N THR A 18 0.25 8.47 -11.87
CA THR A 18 1.24 7.39 -12.03
C THR A 18 0.62 6.08 -12.46
N ILE A 19 -0.50 5.70 -11.84
CA ILE A 19 -1.24 4.47 -12.15
C ILE A 19 -2.32 4.76 -13.21
N GLY A 20 -2.83 5.98 -13.20
CA GLY A 20 -3.91 6.42 -14.08
C GLY A 20 -5.24 6.45 -13.34
N SER A 21 -6.17 7.25 -13.84
CA SER A 21 -7.54 7.27 -13.37
C SER A 21 -8.46 7.50 -14.56
N THR A 22 -9.34 6.54 -14.81
CA THR A 22 -10.38 6.66 -15.83
C THR A 22 -11.73 6.86 -15.14
N PRO A 23 -12.46 7.95 -15.41
CA PRO A 23 -13.82 8.11 -14.91
C PRO A 23 -14.70 6.91 -15.28
N GLY A 24 -15.53 6.47 -14.33
CA GLY A 24 -16.35 5.28 -14.46
C GLY A 24 -15.68 3.96 -14.10
N THR A 25 -14.35 3.93 -13.86
CA THR A 25 -13.65 2.74 -13.36
C THR A 25 -14.28 2.22 -12.07
N SER A 26 -14.56 0.92 -11.99
CA SER A 26 -15.19 0.30 -10.82
C SER A 26 -14.18 -0.10 -9.74
N VAL A 27 -14.33 0.46 -8.55
CA VAL A 27 -13.47 0.21 -7.39
C VAL A 27 -14.27 -0.51 -6.31
N ALA A 28 -13.74 -1.62 -5.79
CA ALA A 28 -14.34 -2.32 -4.66
C ALA A 28 -14.06 -1.58 -3.35
N GLN A 29 -15.11 -1.26 -2.59
CA GLN A 29 -15.00 -0.80 -1.20
C GLN A 29 -14.85 -2.03 -0.29
N PHE A 30 -13.64 -2.59 -0.24
CA PHE A 30 -13.38 -3.84 0.46
C PHE A 30 -13.04 -3.62 1.94
N THR A 31 -12.13 -2.69 2.23
CA THR A 31 -11.59 -2.55 3.59
C THR A 31 -12.63 -2.00 4.57
N ALA A 32 -12.59 -2.42 5.84
CA ALA A 32 -13.51 -1.89 6.83
C ALA A 32 -13.21 -0.41 7.12
N ILE A 33 -14.24 0.38 7.41
CA ILE A 33 -14.13 1.84 7.66
C ILE A 33 -13.17 2.18 8.83
N SER A 34 -12.88 1.21 9.70
CA SER A 34 -11.91 1.34 10.78
C SER A 34 -10.44 1.29 10.32
N PHE A 35 -10.17 0.90 9.08
CA PHE A 35 -8.84 0.91 8.47
C PHE A 35 -8.70 2.13 7.56
N ASP A 36 -7.52 2.73 7.59
CA ASP A 36 -7.19 3.93 6.82
C ASP A 36 -7.38 3.73 5.30
N VAL A 37 -7.01 2.57 4.75
CA VAL A 37 -7.20 2.20 3.32
C VAL A 37 -8.64 2.45 2.83
N SER A 38 -9.66 2.32 3.68
CA SER A 38 -11.04 2.61 3.29
C SER A 38 -11.25 4.07 2.90
N ALA A 39 -10.53 4.99 3.52
CA ALA A 39 -10.56 6.41 3.15
C ALA A 39 -9.95 6.63 1.76
N GLN A 40 -8.91 5.88 1.39
CA GLN A 40 -8.37 5.90 0.04
C GLN A 40 -9.38 5.36 -0.96
N GLU A 41 -9.92 4.16 -0.75
CA GLU A 41 -10.94 3.58 -1.63
C GLU A 41 -12.08 4.57 -1.89
N ILE A 42 -12.63 5.17 -0.84
CA ILE A 42 -13.79 6.07 -0.94
C ILE A 42 -13.39 7.38 -1.62
N LEU A 43 -12.35 8.06 -1.14
CA LEU A 43 -12.07 9.44 -1.55
C LEU A 43 -11.34 9.51 -2.89
N GLU A 44 -10.49 8.54 -3.20
CA GLU A 44 -9.89 8.42 -4.54
C GLU A 44 -10.98 8.17 -5.57
N THR A 45 -11.88 7.22 -5.29
CA THR A 45 -12.94 6.83 -6.22
C THR A 45 -13.88 8.00 -6.51
N LEU A 46 -14.44 8.59 -5.45
CA LEU A 46 -15.40 9.69 -5.59
C LEU A 46 -14.74 10.98 -6.09
N GLY A 47 -13.48 11.23 -5.70
CA GLY A 47 -12.72 12.41 -6.11
C GLY A 47 -12.29 12.41 -7.58
N THR A 48 -12.26 11.24 -8.23
CA THR A 48 -11.79 11.10 -9.62
C THR A 48 -12.89 10.67 -10.61
N GLY A 49 -14.15 10.62 -10.17
CA GLY A 49 -15.29 10.25 -11.02
C GLY A 49 -15.38 8.76 -11.31
N LYS A 50 -14.69 7.92 -10.54
CA LYS A 50 -14.81 6.46 -10.56
C LYS A 50 -16.11 6.01 -9.85
N ARG A 51 -16.46 4.74 -9.98
CA ARG A 51 -17.64 4.12 -9.38
C ARG A 51 -17.25 3.28 -8.17
N LEU A 52 -17.70 3.68 -6.97
CA LEU A 52 -17.51 2.89 -5.76
C LEU A 52 -18.58 1.79 -5.67
N VAL A 53 -18.15 0.54 -5.53
CA VAL A 53 -19.05 -0.62 -5.42
C VAL A 53 -18.83 -1.30 -4.07
N VAL A 54 -19.89 -1.45 -3.28
CA VAL A 54 -19.81 -1.95 -1.91
C VAL A 54 -20.36 -3.38 -1.86
N PRO A 55 -19.55 -4.39 -1.50
CA PRO A 55 -20.05 -5.75 -1.29
C PRO A 55 -20.80 -5.87 0.04
N ASP A 56 -21.77 -6.79 0.10
CA ASP A 56 -22.37 -7.19 1.37
C ASP A 56 -21.32 -7.85 2.29
N THR A 57 -21.55 -7.81 3.60
CA THR A 57 -20.56 -8.25 4.60
C THR A 57 -20.25 -9.74 4.50
N ASP A 58 -21.24 -10.56 4.19
CA ASP A 58 -21.10 -12.01 4.00
C ASP A 58 -20.36 -12.34 2.70
N VAL A 59 -20.60 -11.58 1.62
CA VAL A 59 -19.83 -11.68 0.36
C VAL A 59 -18.37 -11.31 0.58
N ARG A 60 -18.11 -10.18 1.27
CA ARG A 60 -16.75 -9.68 1.54
C ARG A 60 -15.85 -10.69 2.26
N ARG A 61 -16.42 -11.53 3.13
CA ARG A 61 -15.67 -12.47 3.99
C ARG A 61 -15.45 -13.84 3.35
N ASP A 62 -16.11 -14.12 2.24
CA ASP A 62 -16.06 -15.41 1.55
C ASP A 62 -15.35 -15.21 0.20
N PRO A 63 -14.08 -15.64 0.04
CA PRO A 63 -13.32 -15.46 -1.20
C PRO A 63 -14.03 -16.03 -2.42
N THR A 64 -14.73 -17.15 -2.29
CA THR A 64 -15.45 -17.81 -3.38
C THR A 64 -16.59 -16.93 -3.88
N ARG A 65 -17.41 -16.41 -2.95
CA ARG A 65 -18.50 -15.48 -3.29
C ARG A 65 -17.97 -14.12 -3.74
N PHE A 66 -16.87 -13.67 -3.14
CA PHE A 66 -16.27 -12.39 -3.49
C PHE A 66 -15.73 -12.39 -4.92
N VAL A 67 -15.08 -13.47 -5.37
CA VAL A 67 -14.65 -13.64 -6.77
C VAL A 67 -15.83 -13.53 -7.74
N GLN A 68 -16.97 -14.17 -7.43
CA GLN A 68 -18.18 -14.07 -8.26
C GLN A 68 -18.69 -12.63 -8.31
N TRP A 69 -18.74 -11.99 -7.15
CA TRP A 69 -19.15 -10.59 -7.02
C TRP A 69 -18.23 -9.62 -7.79
N LEU A 70 -16.90 -9.82 -7.73
CA LEU A 70 -15.91 -9.04 -8.48
C LEU A 70 -16.20 -9.10 -9.99
N ASP A 71 -16.51 -10.29 -10.49
CA ASP A 71 -16.80 -10.54 -11.91
C ASP A 71 -18.13 -9.91 -12.33
N GLU A 72 -19.21 -10.17 -11.57
CA GLU A 72 -20.56 -9.64 -11.83
C GLU A 72 -20.60 -8.11 -11.83
N HIS A 73 -19.86 -7.49 -10.91
CA HIS A 73 -19.79 -6.03 -10.78
C HIS A 73 -18.69 -5.40 -11.64
N ARG A 74 -17.94 -6.22 -12.39
CA ARG A 74 -16.86 -5.82 -13.30
C ARG A 74 -15.82 -4.95 -12.59
N ILE A 75 -15.45 -5.33 -11.38
CA ILE A 75 -14.48 -4.58 -10.58
C ILE A 75 -13.14 -4.51 -11.30
N GLU A 76 -12.57 -3.31 -11.36
CA GLU A 76 -11.30 -3.02 -12.02
C GLU A 76 -10.17 -2.76 -11.04
N GLU A 77 -10.48 -2.21 -9.87
CA GLU A 77 -9.50 -1.91 -8.83
C GLU A 77 -9.91 -2.52 -7.47
N LEU A 78 -8.95 -3.16 -6.80
CA LEU A 78 -9.12 -3.80 -5.50
C LEU A 78 -7.97 -3.44 -4.57
N TYR A 79 -8.31 -2.99 -3.36
CA TYR A 79 -7.39 -2.83 -2.25
C TYR A 79 -7.71 -3.88 -1.18
N ALA A 80 -6.75 -4.74 -0.84
CA ALA A 80 -6.98 -5.79 0.15
C ALA A 80 -5.68 -6.27 0.80
N PRO A 81 -5.70 -6.76 2.05
CA PRO A 81 -4.54 -7.42 2.65
C PRO A 81 -4.04 -8.58 1.79
N ASN A 82 -2.75 -8.90 1.84
CA ASN A 82 -2.13 -9.97 1.05
C ASN A 82 -2.84 -11.31 1.25
N VAL A 83 -3.26 -11.65 2.47
CA VAL A 83 -4.03 -12.88 2.75
C VAL A 83 -5.32 -12.96 1.92
N MET A 84 -6.03 -11.84 1.75
CA MET A 84 -7.25 -11.81 0.95
C MET A 84 -6.92 -11.85 -0.55
N VAL A 85 -5.87 -11.16 -0.99
CA VAL A 85 -5.41 -11.22 -2.39
C VAL A 85 -5.09 -12.67 -2.77
N GLN A 86 -4.34 -13.39 -1.94
CA GLN A 86 -4.04 -14.81 -2.16
C GLN A 86 -5.32 -15.66 -2.23
N ALA A 87 -6.23 -15.47 -1.28
CA ALA A 87 -7.49 -16.22 -1.26
C ALA A 87 -8.38 -15.93 -2.49
N VAL A 88 -8.38 -14.70 -3.00
CA VAL A 88 -9.07 -14.33 -4.25
C VAL A 88 -8.42 -15.00 -5.46
N CYS A 89 -7.09 -15.02 -5.53
CA CYS A 89 -6.36 -15.71 -6.61
C CYS A 89 -6.67 -17.20 -6.62
N GLU A 90 -6.61 -17.86 -5.46
CA GLU A 90 -6.92 -19.29 -5.30
C GLU A 90 -8.36 -19.59 -5.69
N ALA A 91 -9.33 -18.88 -5.11
CA ALA A 91 -10.74 -19.09 -5.40
C ALA A 91 -11.10 -18.79 -6.87
N ALA A 92 -10.41 -17.85 -7.53
CA ALA A 92 -10.61 -17.57 -8.95
C ALA A 92 -10.11 -18.72 -9.83
N LEU A 93 -8.95 -19.29 -9.52
CA LEU A 93 -8.40 -20.45 -10.23
C LEU A 93 -9.29 -21.69 -10.03
N GLU A 94 -9.71 -21.97 -8.79
CA GLU A 94 -10.61 -23.10 -8.48
C GLU A 94 -11.95 -23.01 -9.21
N GLN A 95 -12.47 -21.79 -9.40
CA GLN A 95 -13.71 -21.54 -10.14
C GLN A 95 -13.51 -21.40 -11.66
N GLY A 96 -12.28 -21.41 -12.16
CA GLY A 96 -11.98 -21.15 -13.57
C GLY A 96 -12.34 -19.73 -14.03
N ARG A 97 -12.36 -18.75 -13.12
CA ARG A 97 -12.70 -17.35 -13.42
C ARG A 97 -11.46 -16.52 -13.69
N THR A 98 -11.44 -15.85 -14.83
CA THR A 98 -10.28 -15.04 -15.25
C THR A 98 -10.31 -13.59 -14.75
N LEU A 99 -11.46 -13.13 -14.25
CA LEU A 99 -11.70 -11.75 -13.77
C LEU A 99 -11.21 -10.67 -14.75
N PRO A 100 -11.69 -10.64 -16.00
CA PRO A 100 -11.13 -9.83 -17.10
C PRO A 100 -11.08 -8.33 -16.83
N HIS A 101 -11.91 -7.83 -15.91
CA HIS A 101 -11.96 -6.41 -15.57
C HIS A 101 -10.95 -6.02 -14.50
N LEU A 102 -10.55 -6.94 -13.62
CA LEU A 102 -9.68 -6.66 -12.49
C LEU A 102 -8.25 -6.38 -12.98
N ARG A 103 -7.85 -5.10 -12.98
CA ARG A 103 -6.59 -4.60 -13.53
C ARG A 103 -5.58 -4.22 -12.46
N HIS A 104 -6.00 -3.45 -11.46
CA HIS A 104 -5.10 -3.01 -10.39
C HIS A 104 -5.50 -3.67 -9.08
N ILE A 105 -4.57 -4.44 -8.52
CA ILE A 105 -4.72 -5.04 -7.19
C ILE A 105 -3.62 -4.43 -6.34
N ALA A 106 -4.00 -3.73 -5.28
CA ALA A 106 -3.05 -3.17 -4.33
C ALA A 106 -3.21 -3.88 -2.98
N GLN A 107 -2.08 -4.23 -2.40
CA GLN A 107 -2.02 -4.82 -1.07
C GLN A 107 -1.27 -3.89 -0.12
N ALA A 108 -1.69 -3.84 1.13
CA ALA A 108 -1.02 -3.09 2.19
C ALA A 108 -1.24 -3.73 3.56
N GLY A 109 -0.40 -3.35 4.52
CA GLY A 109 -0.55 -3.71 5.94
C GLY A 109 0.22 -4.96 6.37
N GLU A 110 0.77 -5.73 5.44
CA GLU A 110 1.65 -6.87 5.72
C GLU A 110 2.72 -7.05 4.64
N ALA A 111 3.78 -7.80 4.97
CA ALA A 111 4.85 -8.11 4.03
C ALA A 111 4.30 -8.97 2.89
N LEU A 112 4.48 -8.52 1.64
CA LEU A 112 3.97 -9.21 0.46
C LEU A 112 4.57 -10.62 0.33
N GLN A 113 3.72 -11.64 0.37
CA GLN A 113 4.05 -13.00 -0.02
C GLN A 113 3.35 -13.37 -1.33
N LEU A 114 4.10 -13.99 -2.24
CA LEU A 114 3.64 -14.37 -3.57
C LEU A 114 3.53 -15.89 -3.68
N SER A 115 2.33 -16.41 -3.46
CA SER A 115 2.04 -17.85 -3.59
C SER A 115 2.10 -18.31 -5.06
N PRO A 116 2.30 -19.62 -5.32
CA PRO A 116 2.19 -20.16 -6.69
C PRO A 116 0.84 -19.83 -7.35
N ALA A 117 -0.26 -19.91 -6.60
CA ALA A 117 -1.60 -19.54 -7.10
C ALA A 117 -1.69 -18.05 -7.45
N THR A 118 -1.06 -17.17 -6.66
CA THR A 118 -0.96 -15.74 -7.01
C THR A 118 -0.23 -15.58 -8.33
N LYS A 119 0.95 -16.20 -8.48
CA LYS A 119 1.73 -16.12 -9.72
C LYS A 119 0.95 -16.65 -10.93
N GLU A 120 0.30 -17.80 -10.81
CA GLU A 120 -0.52 -18.38 -11.88
C GLU A 120 -1.70 -17.48 -12.28
N PHE A 121 -2.41 -16.91 -11.30
CA PHE A 121 -3.53 -16.01 -11.54
C PHE A 121 -3.12 -14.74 -12.30
N PHE A 122 -1.95 -14.18 -12.00
CA PHE A 122 -1.41 -13.02 -12.71
C PHE A 122 -0.81 -13.38 -14.07
N ALA A 123 -0.17 -14.55 -14.20
CA ALA A 123 0.39 -15.02 -15.48
C ALA A 123 -0.70 -15.21 -16.55
N GLY A 124 -1.94 -15.54 -16.15
CA GLY A 124 -3.08 -15.63 -17.06
C GLY A 124 -3.56 -14.29 -17.64
N ARG A 125 -3.09 -13.14 -17.12
CA ARG A 125 -3.57 -11.79 -17.44
C ARG A 125 -2.44 -10.75 -17.38
N PRO A 126 -1.63 -10.57 -18.44
CA PRO A 126 -0.52 -9.61 -18.47
C PRO A 126 -0.91 -8.15 -18.22
N GLU A 127 -2.18 -7.79 -18.48
CA GLU A 127 -2.73 -6.46 -18.21
C GLU A 127 -2.99 -6.17 -16.72
N ARG A 128 -2.90 -7.19 -15.85
CA ARG A 128 -3.15 -7.07 -14.41
C ARG A 128 -1.85 -6.78 -13.68
N VAL A 129 -1.89 -5.78 -12.80
CA VAL A 129 -0.74 -5.34 -12.00
C VAL A 129 -1.03 -5.51 -10.52
N LEU A 130 -0.07 -6.10 -9.81
CA LEU A 130 -0.06 -6.15 -8.36
C LEU A 130 0.82 -5.01 -7.84
N HIS A 131 0.30 -4.25 -6.88
CA HIS A 131 1.01 -3.17 -6.21
C HIS A 131 1.23 -3.54 -4.75
N ASN A 132 2.48 -3.48 -4.31
CA ASN A 132 2.87 -3.58 -2.91
C ASN A 132 2.92 -2.18 -2.31
N HIS A 133 1.86 -1.76 -1.65
CA HIS A 133 1.79 -0.50 -0.94
C HIS A 133 2.31 -0.68 0.49
N TYR A 134 3.10 0.28 0.93
CA TYR A 134 3.52 0.35 2.32
C TYR A 134 3.25 1.74 2.89
N GLY A 135 2.79 1.72 4.12
CA GLY A 135 2.92 2.83 5.03
C GLY A 135 2.01 2.64 6.24
N PRO A 136 2.47 3.08 7.42
CA PRO A 136 1.71 2.96 8.66
C PRO A 136 0.56 3.98 8.71
N ALA A 137 -0.35 3.82 9.67
CA ALA A 137 -1.51 4.71 9.84
C ALA A 137 -1.11 6.19 10.06
N GLU A 138 0.13 6.45 10.50
CA GLU A 138 0.74 7.77 10.67
C GLU A 138 1.11 8.47 9.37
N THR A 139 1.13 7.73 8.25
CA THR A 139 1.40 8.29 6.93
C THR A 139 0.42 7.85 5.85
N HIS A 140 -0.48 6.90 6.15
CA HIS A 140 -1.17 6.09 5.13
C HIS A 140 -0.11 5.44 4.23
N VAL A 141 -0.43 5.09 2.99
CA VAL A 141 0.54 4.69 1.95
C VAL A 141 1.54 5.81 1.66
N ILE A 142 2.83 5.47 1.76
CA ILE A 142 3.95 6.39 1.56
C ILE A 142 5.03 5.86 0.62
N THR A 143 5.09 4.54 0.43
CA THR A 143 5.89 3.90 -0.61
C THR A 143 5.07 2.88 -1.39
N THR A 144 5.53 2.56 -2.59
CA THR A 144 4.88 1.59 -3.46
C THR A 144 5.89 0.88 -4.34
N TYR A 145 5.61 -0.39 -4.62
CA TYR A 145 6.29 -1.19 -5.62
C TYR A 145 5.25 -1.88 -6.51
N SER A 146 5.23 -1.55 -7.79
CA SER A 146 4.46 -2.33 -8.77
C SER A 146 5.30 -3.52 -9.22
N LEU A 147 4.73 -4.73 -9.16
CA LEU A 147 5.44 -5.92 -9.59
C LEU A 147 5.76 -5.84 -11.10
N PRO A 148 6.86 -6.43 -11.57
CA PRO A 148 7.19 -6.52 -12.99
C PRO A 148 6.07 -7.20 -13.80
N GLY A 149 5.95 -6.87 -15.09
CA GLY A 149 4.93 -7.46 -15.95
C GLY A 149 5.12 -8.97 -16.15
N GLU A 150 6.37 -9.42 -16.24
CA GLU A 150 6.69 -10.84 -16.36
C GLU A 150 6.72 -11.52 -14.98
N VAL A 151 5.77 -12.43 -14.75
CA VAL A 151 5.66 -13.18 -13.48
C VAL A 151 6.90 -14.04 -13.19
N SER A 152 7.66 -14.42 -14.22
CA SER A 152 8.93 -15.14 -14.07
C SER A 152 9.96 -14.37 -13.24
N ASP A 153 9.86 -13.04 -13.22
CA ASP A 153 10.78 -12.15 -12.52
C ASP A 153 10.38 -11.95 -11.05
N TRP A 154 9.25 -12.53 -10.63
CA TRP A 154 8.74 -12.37 -9.28
C TRP A 154 9.45 -13.32 -8.31
N GLY A 155 9.96 -12.77 -7.21
CA GLY A 155 10.43 -13.52 -6.05
C GLY A 155 9.29 -14.22 -5.28
N THR A 156 9.59 -14.74 -4.10
CA THR A 156 8.57 -15.17 -3.13
C THR A 156 8.05 -13.99 -2.30
N THR A 157 8.83 -12.92 -2.23
CA THR A 157 8.49 -11.64 -1.61
C THR A 157 8.79 -10.50 -2.57
N ALA A 158 8.38 -9.27 -2.21
CA ALA A 158 8.69 -8.07 -2.98
C ALA A 158 9.12 -6.91 -2.06
N PRO A 159 9.96 -5.99 -2.57
CA PRO A 159 10.26 -4.75 -1.85
C PRO A 159 8.99 -3.91 -1.67
N ILE A 160 9.04 -2.99 -0.70
CA ILE A 160 8.03 -1.93 -0.51
C ILE A 160 8.28 -0.71 -1.41
N GLY A 161 9.33 -0.79 -2.23
CA GLY A 161 9.58 0.08 -3.39
C GLY A 161 10.11 1.45 -3.02
N GLY A 162 9.59 2.48 -3.70
CA GLY A 162 10.08 3.86 -3.59
C GLY A 162 9.05 4.83 -3.01
N PRO A 163 9.49 6.01 -2.53
CA PRO A 163 8.61 7.02 -1.97
C PRO A 163 7.65 7.60 -3.02
N LEU A 164 6.42 7.91 -2.57
CA LEU A 164 5.47 8.71 -3.34
C LEU A 164 5.92 10.17 -3.49
N TRP A 165 5.14 10.99 -4.20
CA TRP A 165 5.40 12.43 -4.28
C TRP A 165 5.39 13.10 -2.91
N ASN A 166 6.19 14.16 -2.77
CA ASN A 166 6.22 15.03 -1.58
C ASN A 166 6.48 14.27 -0.27
N THR A 167 7.13 13.11 -0.34
CA THR A 167 7.58 12.31 0.80
C THR A 167 9.08 12.08 0.72
N ARG A 168 9.69 11.86 1.88
CA ARG A 168 11.08 11.48 2.02
C ARG A 168 11.17 10.27 2.92
N VAL A 169 12.03 9.35 2.55
CA VAL A 169 12.29 8.11 3.28
C VAL A 169 13.76 8.08 3.66
N PHE A 170 14.03 7.82 4.93
CA PHE A 170 15.38 7.66 5.46
C PHE A 170 15.52 6.30 6.11
N VAL A 171 16.68 5.68 5.92
CA VAL A 171 17.09 4.46 6.61
C VAL A 171 18.27 4.84 7.47
N LEU A 172 18.05 4.89 8.78
CA LEU A 172 18.98 5.51 9.74
C LEU A 172 19.49 4.49 10.76
N ASP A 173 20.70 4.71 11.26
CA ASP A 173 21.24 4.01 12.42
C ASP A 173 20.78 4.66 13.76
N ASP A 174 21.25 4.10 14.88
CA ASP A 174 20.94 4.60 16.22
C ASP A 174 21.47 6.02 16.51
N ALA A 175 22.43 6.51 15.71
CA ALA A 175 22.94 7.87 15.78
C ALA A 175 22.18 8.83 14.84
N LEU A 176 21.08 8.37 14.25
CA LEU A 176 20.28 9.06 13.23
C LEU A 176 21.07 9.34 11.94
N ALA A 177 22.18 8.66 11.67
CA ALA A 177 22.95 8.81 10.44
C ALA A 177 22.44 7.87 9.33
N PRO A 178 22.45 8.29 8.05
CA PRO A 178 21.95 7.44 6.97
C PRO A 178 22.88 6.27 6.73
N VAL A 179 22.31 5.07 6.64
CA VAL A 179 23.11 3.86 6.36
C VAL A 179 23.34 3.67 4.85
N PRO A 180 24.45 3.04 4.43
CA PRO A 180 24.68 2.69 3.03
C PRO A 180 23.64 1.71 2.47
N ALA A 181 23.50 1.64 1.14
CA ALA A 181 22.70 0.60 0.49
C ALA A 181 23.18 -0.81 0.89
N GLY A 182 22.23 -1.72 1.09
CA GLY A 182 22.45 -3.08 1.58
C GLY A 182 22.53 -3.22 3.10
N VAL A 183 22.70 -2.12 3.84
CA VAL A 183 22.77 -2.12 5.31
C VAL A 183 21.37 -1.90 5.89
N THR A 184 20.98 -2.74 6.85
CA THR A 184 19.71 -2.59 7.58
C THR A 184 19.79 -1.42 8.55
N GLY A 185 18.77 -0.59 8.56
CA GLY A 185 18.55 0.46 9.55
C GLY A 185 17.07 0.65 9.84
N GLU A 186 16.75 1.58 10.73
CA GLU A 186 15.37 1.92 11.06
C GLU A 186 14.79 2.91 10.04
N LEU A 187 13.52 2.70 9.69
CA LEU A 187 12.79 3.50 8.72
C LEU A 187 12.20 4.77 9.37
N TYR A 188 12.58 5.92 8.81
CA TYR A 188 12.02 7.23 9.15
C TYR A 188 11.35 7.85 7.92
N LEU A 189 10.18 8.43 8.14
CA LEU A 189 9.32 8.98 7.08
C LEU A 189 9.16 10.49 7.27
N ALA A 190 9.21 11.28 6.22
CA ALA A 190 9.00 12.73 6.29
C ALA A 190 8.22 13.26 5.09
N GLY A 191 7.78 14.52 5.21
CA GLY A 191 7.07 15.24 4.16
C GLY A 191 5.57 15.39 4.42
N THR A 192 4.83 15.63 3.34
CA THR A 192 3.42 16.05 3.41
C THR A 192 2.46 14.94 3.84
N ALA A 193 2.89 13.68 3.75
CA ALA A 193 2.09 12.52 4.16
C ALA A 193 2.01 12.36 5.70
N LEU A 194 2.80 13.09 6.48
CA LEU A 194 2.79 12.92 7.93
C LEU A 194 1.46 13.36 8.56
N ALA A 195 0.94 12.51 9.45
CA ALA A 195 -0.11 12.88 10.37
C ALA A 195 0.33 14.06 11.27
N ARG A 196 -0.65 14.75 11.86
CA ARG A 196 -0.36 15.76 12.89
C ARG A 196 0.29 15.12 14.12
N GLY A 197 -0.18 13.93 14.48
CA GLY A 197 0.29 13.16 15.64
C GLY A 197 -0.81 12.25 16.17
N TYR A 198 -0.67 11.86 17.43
CA TYR A 198 -1.66 11.07 18.15
C TYR A 198 -2.63 11.99 18.89
N TRP A 199 -3.93 11.77 18.68
CA TRP A 199 -4.98 12.54 19.36
C TRP A 199 -4.87 12.39 20.87
N ASP A 200 -4.83 13.53 21.57
CA ASP A 200 -4.74 13.60 23.04
C ASP A 200 -3.58 12.80 23.66
N ARG A 201 -2.47 12.68 22.91
CA ARG A 201 -1.27 11.93 23.31
C ARG A 201 0.01 12.68 22.91
N PRO A 202 0.29 13.86 23.50
CA PRO A 202 1.43 14.68 23.13
C PRO A 202 2.78 14.02 23.42
N GLY A 203 2.91 13.24 24.51
CA GLY A 203 4.14 12.53 24.84
C GLY A 203 4.52 11.49 23.77
N LEU A 204 3.59 10.62 23.40
CA LEU A 204 3.79 9.64 22.32
C LEU A 204 4.01 10.34 20.96
N THR A 205 3.35 11.47 20.74
CA THR A 205 3.57 12.27 19.52
C THR A 205 4.99 12.79 19.46
N ALA A 206 5.54 13.33 20.55
CA ALA A 206 6.90 13.83 20.59
C ALA A 206 7.95 12.70 20.50
N GLU A 207 7.64 11.50 21.00
CA GLU A 207 8.50 10.32 20.89
C GLU A 207 8.62 9.83 19.44
N ARG A 208 7.50 9.81 18.69
CA ARG A 208 7.46 9.23 17.35
C ARG A 208 7.61 10.24 16.21
N PHE A 209 7.12 11.47 16.38
CA PHE A 209 7.24 12.55 15.39
C PHE A 209 8.35 13.51 15.81
N VAL A 210 9.59 13.12 15.53
CA VAL A 210 10.81 13.79 15.96
C VAL A 210 11.25 14.88 14.97
N ALA A 211 12.19 15.74 15.39
CA ALA A 211 12.78 16.74 14.49
C ALA A 211 13.53 16.07 13.33
N ASN A 212 13.43 16.62 12.13
CA ASN A 212 14.14 16.13 10.96
C ASN A 212 15.46 16.90 10.74
N PRO A 213 16.64 16.30 11.01
CA PRO A 213 17.92 16.98 10.81
C PRO A 213 18.29 17.13 9.32
N TYR A 214 17.61 16.42 8.43
CA TYR A 214 17.77 16.48 6.96
C TYR A 214 16.74 17.41 6.30
N GLY A 215 15.95 18.11 7.11
CA GLY A 215 14.87 18.99 6.68
C GLY A 215 15.17 20.48 6.84
N GLY A 216 14.22 21.29 6.37
CA GLY A 216 14.17 22.71 6.71
C GLY A 216 13.78 22.96 8.17
N PRO A 217 13.92 24.19 8.67
CA PRO A 217 13.55 24.55 10.03
C PRO A 217 12.11 24.15 10.38
N GLY A 218 11.93 23.42 11.48
CA GLY A 218 10.63 22.99 11.98
C GLY A 218 10.03 21.75 11.30
N GLU A 219 10.73 21.17 10.31
CA GLU A 219 10.29 19.91 9.71
C GLU A 219 10.47 18.73 10.67
N ARG A 220 9.58 17.75 10.54
CA ARG A 220 9.52 16.54 11.37
C ARG A 220 9.71 15.30 10.51
N MET A 221 10.12 14.22 11.16
CA MET A 221 10.09 12.86 10.62
C MET A 221 9.38 11.93 11.60
N TYR A 222 8.75 10.89 11.10
CA TYR A 222 8.06 9.85 11.86
C TYR A 222 8.95 8.61 11.96
N ARG A 223 9.20 8.16 13.20
CA ARG A 223 9.94 6.95 13.54
C ARG A 223 9.01 5.74 13.52
N THR A 224 9.11 4.91 12.49
CA THR A 224 8.16 3.81 12.25
C THR A 224 8.33 2.63 13.21
N GLY A 225 9.56 2.38 13.68
CA GLY A 225 9.94 1.14 14.34
C GLY A 225 10.15 -0.04 13.36
N ASP A 226 10.07 0.18 12.05
CA ASP A 226 10.34 -0.84 11.04
C ASP A 226 11.82 -0.85 10.66
N LEU A 227 12.36 -2.05 10.46
CA LEU A 227 13.70 -2.29 9.95
C LEU A 227 13.63 -2.54 8.45
N VAL A 228 14.44 -1.81 7.70
CA VAL A 228 14.49 -1.86 6.24
C VAL A 228 15.92 -1.71 5.73
N ARG A 229 16.13 -1.96 4.44
CA ARG A 229 17.36 -1.59 3.72
C ARG A 229 17.06 -1.18 2.29
N TRP A 230 17.90 -0.34 1.71
CA TRP A 230 17.90 -0.10 0.26
C TRP A 230 18.62 -1.23 -0.45
N ASN A 231 18.01 -1.81 -1.48
CA ASN A 231 18.70 -2.74 -2.37
C ASN A 231 19.51 -1.98 -3.44
N THR A 232 20.25 -2.72 -4.28
CA THR A 232 21.07 -2.12 -5.34
C THR A 232 20.27 -1.50 -6.48
N ALA A 233 18.98 -1.82 -6.58
CA ALA A 233 18.06 -1.21 -7.54
C ALA A 233 17.43 0.10 -7.01
N GLY A 234 17.73 0.48 -5.76
CA GLY A 234 17.17 1.68 -5.15
C GLY A 234 15.74 1.48 -4.63
N GLU A 235 15.38 0.25 -4.26
CA GLU A 235 14.08 -0.10 -3.69
C GLU A 235 14.24 -0.45 -2.21
N LEU A 236 13.27 -0.08 -1.38
CA LEU A 236 13.23 -0.44 0.02
C LEU A 236 12.77 -1.88 0.21
N GLU A 237 13.56 -2.68 0.92
CA GLU A 237 13.19 -4.01 1.36
C GLU A 237 12.79 -3.96 2.84
N TYR A 238 11.60 -4.47 3.15
CA TYR A 238 11.14 -4.63 4.54
C TYR A 238 11.80 -5.87 5.18
N ILE A 239 12.41 -5.69 6.35
CA ILE A 239 13.12 -6.76 7.07
C ILE A 239 12.31 -7.24 8.29
N GLY A 240 11.66 -6.32 9.00
CA GLY A 240 10.90 -6.66 10.21
C GLY A 240 10.66 -5.44 11.09
N ARG A 241 10.41 -5.72 12.37
CA ARG A 241 10.18 -4.71 13.41
C ARG A 241 11.38 -4.64 14.34
N ALA A 242 11.74 -3.44 14.78
CA ALA A 242 12.78 -3.21 15.77
C ALA A 242 12.35 -3.57 17.19
N ASP A 243 11.03 -3.63 17.45
CA ASP A 243 10.42 -3.92 18.75
C ASP A 243 9.99 -5.40 18.94
N ASN A 244 10.40 -6.29 18.02
CA ASN A 244 10.17 -7.74 18.11
C ASN A 244 11.24 -8.48 18.92
#